data_AF-A0A7Y4TMV5-F1
#
_entry.id   AF-A0A7Y4TMV5-F1
#
_cell.length_a   1.000
_cell.length_b   1.000
_cell.length_c   1.000
_cell.angle_alpha   90.00
_cell.angle_beta   90.00
_cell.angle_gamma   90.00
#
_symmetry.space_group_name_H-M   'P 1'
#
loop_
_entity.id
_entity.type
_entity.pdbx_description
1 polymer ?
#
loop_
_entity_poly.entity_id
_entity_poly.type
_entity_poly.pdbx_seq_one_letter_code
_entity_poly.pdbx_strand_id
1 'polypeptide(L)'
;MPVNVRRFCTSVLLILGALAAFTNAQTVPPATPENTASPVVTPVKTATSAEIMRERISKAKAFIAVRNYNAAIYELENIRRETSDPSVQAVTTVLLMNSYLEQGDYKRAQDFLTQAFNTQKANKPGAADIYNAIAGQVIKGARTKVERYKSLGLVIADRNLPLEAINDIERMRETLELVITQAKENGKETGKANTAMALLEEATTSRSMVARDDYDAKRWKDEVADSREQIANSRSVITNAVDGTTSPNVAPPQIVAANNPPLQMPPQPVSGQPLVTKIVDSRPVNSTSLPPPTTAAKPNDRLVAASEKPVIPDQPKIEQPKKEEPPKRVLVPNPSSEKPEPQEPSKQSGPAAETPKTDGPLDVGPLIGYATKQSTPVYPAAAKSMRSTGVVRVEVTIDESGEVAEVQKTSGPPLLQTAAKDAVRKWKFKPFTRDGQPVRAIGFVNFNFAL
;
A
#
# COMPACT_ATOMS: atom_id res chain seq x y z
N MET A 1 -23.38 -52.72 23.28
CA MET A 1 -22.75 -51.51 22.68
C MET A 1 -23.25 -50.31 23.46
N PRO A 2 -22.46 -49.26 23.81
CA PRO A 2 -21.02 -49.05 23.64
C PRO A 2 -20.25 -48.80 24.97
N VAL A 3 -18.93 -49.01 24.92
CA VAL A 3 -17.88 -48.42 25.80
C VAL A 3 -17.00 -47.66 24.79
N ASN A 4 -16.50 -46.44 24.97
CA ASN A 4 -15.71 -45.93 26.09
C ASN A 4 -15.52 -44.41 25.87
N VAL A 5 -15.82 -43.62 26.89
CA VAL A 5 -15.24 -42.27 27.07
C VAL A 5 -14.46 -42.34 28.37
N ARG A 6 -13.13 -42.18 28.30
CA ARG A 6 -12.30 -41.97 29.49
C ARG A 6 -11.56 -40.65 29.38
N ARG A 7 -12.09 -39.67 30.10
CA ARG A 7 -11.32 -38.57 30.70
C ARG A 7 -10.57 -39.16 31.91
N PHE A 8 -9.34 -38.73 32.15
CA PHE A 8 -8.67 -38.97 33.43
C PHE A 8 -8.02 -37.68 33.94
N CYS A 9 -8.40 -37.36 35.18
CA CYS A 9 -7.90 -36.30 36.03
C CYS A 9 -6.64 -36.76 36.79
N THR A 10 -5.82 -35.76 37.18
CA THR A 10 -5.06 -35.61 38.45
C THR A 10 -4.17 -36.75 38.96
N SER A 11 -2.91 -36.42 39.27
CA SER A 11 -2.30 -36.81 40.56
C SER A 11 -1.07 -35.96 40.91
N VAL A 12 -1.22 -35.24 42.01
CA VAL A 12 -0.18 -34.75 42.92
C VAL A 12 0.12 -35.88 43.89
N LEU A 13 1.40 -36.15 44.20
CA LEU A 13 1.76 -37.04 45.32
C LEU A 13 2.90 -36.43 46.16
N LEU A 14 2.58 -36.26 47.44
CA LEU A 14 3.39 -35.95 48.61
C LEU A 14 4.24 -37.15 49.04
N ILE A 15 5.49 -36.92 49.50
CA ILE A 15 6.22 -37.83 50.40
C ILE A 15 6.80 -37.01 51.56
N LEU A 16 6.70 -37.59 52.77
CA LEU A 16 6.87 -37.03 54.10
C LEU A 16 7.96 -37.83 54.86
N GLY A 17 8.70 -37.17 55.78
CA GLY A 17 9.57 -37.79 56.81
C GLY A 17 11.08 -37.58 56.58
N ALA A 18 11.95 -37.27 57.56
CA ALA A 18 11.85 -37.35 59.01
C ALA A 18 12.82 -36.38 59.72
N LEU A 19 12.48 -36.09 60.98
CA LEU A 19 13.14 -35.23 61.96
C LEU A 19 14.30 -36.00 62.65
N ALA A 20 15.47 -35.36 62.84
CA ALA A 20 16.45 -35.77 63.84
C ALA A 20 17.04 -34.52 64.50
N ALA A 21 16.76 -34.37 65.81
CA ALA A 21 17.28 -33.31 66.64
C ALA A 21 18.74 -33.61 67.04
N PHE A 22 19.63 -32.64 66.85
CA PHE A 22 20.88 -32.57 67.60
C PHE A 22 20.87 -31.29 68.43
N THR A 23 20.73 -31.48 69.73
CA THR A 23 21.06 -30.50 70.76
C THR A 23 22.57 -30.34 70.80
N ASN A 24 23.09 -29.13 70.62
CA ASN A 24 24.36 -28.74 71.22
C ASN A 24 24.20 -27.36 71.84
N ALA A 25 24.48 -27.34 73.14
CA ALA A 25 24.42 -26.18 74.00
C ALA A 25 25.48 -25.13 73.63
N GLN A 26 25.13 -23.92 74.00
CA GLN A 26 25.74 -22.64 73.71
C GLN A 26 27.07 -22.45 74.45
N THR A 27 28.12 -22.03 73.73
CA THR A 27 29.24 -21.28 74.33
C THR A 27 29.40 -19.98 73.57
N VAL A 28 29.12 -18.89 74.28
CA VAL A 28 29.27 -17.50 73.82
C VAL A 28 30.77 -17.17 73.70
N PRO A 29 31.28 -16.72 72.53
CA PRO A 29 32.60 -16.11 72.45
C PRO A 29 32.55 -14.61 72.79
N PRO A 30 33.64 -14.02 73.29
CA PRO A 30 33.64 -12.69 73.88
C PRO A 30 33.55 -11.60 72.82
N ALA A 31 32.91 -10.49 73.20
CA ALA A 31 32.81 -9.27 72.41
C ALA A 31 34.20 -8.64 72.17
N THR A 32 34.48 -8.23 70.92
CA THR A 32 35.50 -7.23 70.57
C THR A 32 35.12 -6.61 69.21
N PRO A 33 35.56 -5.37 68.94
CA PRO A 33 34.72 -4.20 68.74
C PRO A 33 34.18 -4.05 67.31
N GLU A 34 33.15 -3.21 67.18
CA GLU A 34 32.61 -2.69 65.92
C GLU A 34 33.71 -2.46 64.88
N ASN A 35 33.66 -3.23 63.79
CA ASN A 35 34.22 -2.80 62.52
C ASN A 35 33.00 -2.41 61.68
N THR A 36 32.87 -1.12 61.41
CA THR A 36 31.84 -0.52 60.55
C THR A 36 31.94 -1.12 59.15
N ALA A 37 31.23 -2.22 58.93
CA ALA A 37 30.95 -2.72 57.60
C ALA A 37 29.99 -1.75 56.93
N SER A 38 30.52 -0.88 56.07
CA SER A 38 29.74 -0.13 55.09
C SER A 38 28.72 -1.06 54.42
N PRO A 39 27.47 -0.62 54.20
CA PRO A 39 26.46 -1.49 53.61
C PRO A 39 26.97 -1.94 52.25
N VAL A 40 27.01 -3.26 52.02
CA VAL A 40 27.18 -3.82 50.69
C VAL A 40 25.93 -3.44 49.91
N VAL A 41 25.99 -2.28 49.25
CA VAL A 41 25.03 -1.89 48.23
C VAL A 41 25.23 -2.88 47.09
N THR A 42 24.40 -3.92 47.02
CA THR A 42 24.27 -4.69 45.78
C THR A 42 23.96 -3.70 44.67
N PRO A 43 24.82 -3.57 43.64
CA PRO A 43 24.56 -2.60 42.58
C PRO A 43 23.27 -3.03 41.90
N VAL A 44 22.23 -2.20 41.99
CA VAL A 44 21.05 -2.32 41.15
C VAL A 44 21.56 -2.28 39.72
N LYS A 45 21.47 -3.40 39.02
CA LYS A 45 21.92 -3.52 37.63
C LYS A 45 20.96 -2.69 36.78
N THR A 46 21.24 -1.39 36.65
CA THR A 46 20.45 -0.48 35.82
C THR A 46 20.44 -1.03 34.40
N ALA A 47 19.25 -1.31 33.87
CA ALA A 47 19.10 -1.85 32.53
C ALA A 47 19.79 -0.92 31.53
N THR A 48 20.58 -1.50 30.64
CA THR A 48 21.26 -0.76 29.57
C THR A 48 20.22 -0.15 28.62
N SER A 49 20.52 0.98 27.99
CA SER A 49 19.60 1.61 27.02
C SER A 49 19.18 0.64 25.91
N ALA A 50 20.07 -0.27 25.50
CA ALA A 50 19.77 -1.32 24.52
C ALA A 50 18.76 -2.36 25.05
N GLU A 51 18.83 -2.74 26.32
CA GLU A 51 17.83 -3.61 26.96
C GLU A 51 16.46 -2.94 27.03
N ILE A 52 16.42 -1.65 27.41
CA ILE A 52 15.18 -0.86 27.44
C ILE A 52 14.55 -0.79 26.04
N MET A 53 15.33 -0.48 24.99
CA MET A 53 14.82 -0.43 23.62
C MET A 53 14.30 -1.80 23.15
N ARG A 54 15.00 -2.89 23.50
CA ARG A 54 14.55 -4.26 23.17
C ARG A 54 13.22 -4.61 23.85
N GLU A 55 13.06 -4.24 25.12
CA GLU A 55 11.81 -4.45 25.86
C GLU A 55 10.65 -3.68 25.23
N ARG A 56 10.87 -2.40 24.87
CA ARG A 56 9.87 -1.58 24.18
C ARG A 56 9.48 -2.11 22.81
N ILE A 57 10.45 -2.59 22.02
CA ILE A 57 10.17 -3.29 20.76
C ILE A 57 9.34 -4.56 21.01
N SER A 58 9.66 -5.32 22.07
CA SER A 58 8.89 -6.51 22.45
C SER A 58 7.44 -6.16 22.77
N LYS A 59 7.23 -5.09 23.54
CA LYS A 59 5.90 -4.54 23.84
C LYS A 59 5.15 -4.10 22.57
N ALA A 60 5.82 -3.39 21.66
CA ALA A 60 5.22 -3.01 20.37
C ALA A 60 4.82 -4.23 19.53
N LYS A 61 5.66 -5.29 19.48
CA LYS A 61 5.32 -6.56 18.82
C LYS A 61 4.10 -7.22 19.46
N ALA A 62 3.97 -7.19 20.78
CA ALA A 62 2.79 -7.70 21.47
C ALA A 62 1.52 -6.93 21.07
N PHE A 63 1.58 -5.59 20.96
CA PHE A 63 0.45 -4.80 20.46
C PHE A 63 0.06 -5.17 19.02
N ILE A 64 1.04 -5.39 18.13
CA ILE A 64 0.78 -5.85 16.76
C ILE A 64 0.08 -7.21 16.78
N ALA A 65 0.54 -8.15 17.62
CA ALA A 65 -0.01 -9.50 17.70
C ALA A 65 -1.50 -9.51 18.12
N VAL A 66 -1.89 -8.60 19.03
CA VAL A 66 -3.29 -8.44 19.44
C VAL A 66 -4.08 -7.45 18.57
N ARG A 67 -3.53 -7.04 17.42
CA ARG A 67 -4.12 -6.08 16.47
C ARG A 67 -4.40 -4.69 17.04
N ASN A 68 -3.73 -4.31 18.12
CA ASN A 68 -3.78 -2.94 18.65
C ASN A 68 -2.76 -2.06 17.93
N TYR A 69 -3.01 -1.77 16.65
CA TYR A 69 -2.08 -1.05 15.80
C TYR A 69 -1.85 0.40 16.25
N ASN A 70 -2.86 1.05 16.84
CA ASN A 70 -2.71 2.41 17.38
C ASN A 70 -1.63 2.48 18.47
N ALA A 71 -1.68 1.56 19.45
CA ALA A 71 -0.68 1.50 20.52
C ALA A 71 0.70 1.08 19.99
N ALA A 72 0.74 0.13 19.04
CA ALA A 72 1.98 -0.28 18.38
C ALA A 72 2.65 0.89 17.67
N ILE A 73 1.92 1.63 16.83
CA ILE A 73 2.40 2.78 16.07
C ILE A 73 2.94 3.86 17.01
N TYR A 74 2.18 4.20 18.06
CA TYR A 74 2.59 5.19 19.04
C TYR A 74 3.93 4.82 19.71
N GLU A 75 4.06 3.57 20.18
CA GLU A 75 5.29 3.09 20.82
C GLU A 75 6.46 3.05 19.82
N LEU A 76 6.25 2.56 18.59
CA LEU A 76 7.27 2.50 17.55
C LEU A 76 7.76 3.89 17.13
N GLU A 77 6.86 4.86 16.99
CA GLU A 77 7.26 6.24 16.71
C GLU A 77 8.08 6.86 17.85
N ASN A 78 7.71 6.59 19.11
CA ASN A 78 8.50 7.04 20.25
C ASN A 78 9.91 6.43 20.23
N ILE A 79 10.01 5.11 20.04
CA ILE A 79 11.31 4.41 19.90
C ILE A 79 12.13 5.05 18.78
N ARG A 80 11.53 5.29 17.62
CA ARG A 80 12.18 5.92 16.46
C ARG A 80 12.72 7.32 16.76
N ARG A 81 12.04 8.11 17.59
CA ARG A 81 12.48 9.46 17.99
C ARG A 81 13.60 9.44 19.03
N GLU A 82 13.61 8.44 19.91
CA GLU A 82 14.50 8.37 21.05
C GLU A 82 15.81 7.61 20.77
N THR A 83 15.83 6.75 19.74
CA THR A 83 16.99 5.91 19.44
C THR A 83 17.85 6.45 18.28
N SER A 84 19.17 6.40 18.44
CA SER A 84 20.14 6.62 17.37
C SER A 84 20.78 5.32 16.86
N ASP A 85 20.39 4.17 17.43
CA ASP A 85 20.93 2.87 17.04
C ASP A 85 20.34 2.43 15.68
N PRO A 86 21.18 2.25 14.63
CA PRO A 86 20.73 1.82 13.30
C PRO A 86 19.94 0.50 13.30
N SER A 87 20.31 -0.43 14.18
CA SER A 87 19.66 -1.75 14.26
C SER A 87 18.25 -1.64 14.83
N VAL A 88 18.08 -0.82 15.87
CA VAL A 88 16.76 -0.52 16.46
C VAL A 88 15.90 0.25 15.46
N GLN A 89 16.49 1.22 14.76
CA GLN A 89 15.82 1.98 13.69
C GLN A 89 15.30 1.08 12.57
N ALA A 90 16.11 0.13 12.10
CA ALA A 90 15.72 -0.79 11.03
C ALA A 90 14.52 -1.67 11.45
N VAL A 91 14.58 -2.29 12.63
CA VAL A 91 13.47 -3.12 13.15
C VAL A 91 12.21 -2.29 13.33
N THR A 92 12.33 -1.12 13.93
CA THR A 92 11.21 -0.21 14.21
C THR A 92 10.53 0.24 12.92
N THR A 93 11.32 0.58 11.90
CA THR A 93 10.84 1.02 10.59
C THR A 93 10.02 -0.06 9.88
N VAL A 94 10.50 -1.31 9.89
CA VAL A 94 9.79 -2.44 9.30
C VAL A 94 8.47 -2.72 10.01
N LEU A 95 8.47 -2.70 11.35
CA LEU A 95 7.26 -2.91 12.15
C LEU A 95 6.25 -1.77 11.98
N LEU A 96 6.72 -0.52 11.84
CA LEU A 96 5.86 0.64 11.64
C LEU A 96 5.17 0.58 10.28
N MET A 97 5.90 0.25 9.21
CA MET A 97 5.32 0.04 7.88
C MET A 97 4.24 -1.06 7.91
N ASN A 98 4.57 -2.22 8.51
CA ASN A 98 3.59 -3.31 8.66
C ASN A 98 2.33 -2.85 9.42
N SER A 99 2.51 -2.07 10.49
CA SER A 99 1.40 -1.57 11.30
C SER A 99 0.48 -0.62 10.52
N TYR A 100 1.03 0.28 9.68
CA TYR A 100 0.23 1.14 8.80
C TYR A 100 -0.59 0.33 7.78
N LEU A 101 0.04 -0.66 7.15
CA LEU A 101 -0.60 -1.51 6.14
C LEU A 101 -1.74 -2.35 6.75
N GLU A 102 -1.51 -2.96 7.92
CA GLU A 102 -2.52 -3.75 8.62
C GLU A 102 -3.66 -2.89 9.17
N GLN A 103 -3.37 -1.66 9.61
CA GLN A 103 -4.39 -0.70 10.02
C GLN A 103 -5.24 -0.19 8.84
N GLY A 104 -4.73 -0.30 7.60
CA GLY A 104 -5.35 0.30 6.42
C GLY A 104 -5.05 1.80 6.26
N ASP A 105 -4.07 2.34 7.00
CA ASP A 105 -3.59 3.71 6.81
C ASP A 105 -2.56 3.77 5.67
N TYR A 106 -3.07 3.53 4.46
CA TYR A 106 -2.24 3.53 3.25
C TYR A 106 -1.62 4.90 2.96
N LYS A 107 -2.25 5.98 3.41
CA LYS A 107 -1.68 7.31 3.26
C LYS A 107 -0.37 7.43 4.03
N ARG A 108 -0.36 7.07 5.32
CA ARG A 108 0.89 7.06 6.10
C ARG A 108 1.90 6.07 5.55
N ALA A 109 1.46 4.91 5.06
CA ALA A 109 2.35 3.94 4.42
C ALA A 109 3.03 4.52 3.16
N GLN A 110 2.27 5.16 2.26
CA GLN A 110 2.81 5.78 1.04
C GLN A 110 3.73 6.96 1.35
N ASP A 111 3.35 7.83 2.28
CA ASP A 111 4.17 8.95 2.73
C ASP A 111 5.49 8.45 3.34
N PHE A 112 5.42 7.37 4.13
CA PHE A 112 6.60 6.76 4.76
C PHE A 112 7.53 6.05 3.76
N LEU A 113 6.97 5.32 2.79
CA LEU A 113 7.71 4.73 1.68
C LEU A 113 8.42 5.82 0.85
N THR A 114 7.72 6.91 0.54
CA THR A 114 8.27 8.05 -0.22
C THR A 114 9.39 8.74 0.55
N GLN A 115 9.25 8.92 1.86
CA GLN A 115 10.32 9.47 2.70
C GLN A 115 11.57 8.58 2.66
N ALA A 116 11.41 7.26 2.77
CA ALA A 116 12.54 6.32 2.70
C ALA A 116 13.20 6.35 1.31
N PHE A 117 12.39 6.38 0.25
CA PHE A 117 12.87 6.51 -1.12
C PHE A 117 13.71 7.79 -1.32
N ASN A 118 13.22 8.93 -0.88
CA ASN A 118 13.95 10.20 -0.98
C ASN A 118 15.24 10.20 -0.15
N THR A 119 15.19 9.58 1.04
CA THR A 119 16.36 9.45 1.91
C THR A 119 17.45 8.58 1.25
N GLN A 120 17.06 7.53 0.54
CA GLN A 120 18.00 6.71 -0.23
C GLN A 120 18.58 7.46 -1.44
N LYS A 121 17.78 8.29 -2.12
CA LYS A 121 18.26 9.10 -3.26
C LYS A 121 19.29 10.13 -2.81
N ALA A 122 19.23 10.57 -1.56
CA ALA A 122 20.27 11.39 -0.94
C ALA A 122 21.55 10.59 -0.56
N ASN A 123 21.67 9.31 -0.94
CA ASN A 123 22.81 8.43 -0.72
C ASN A 123 23.27 8.36 0.76
N LYS A 124 22.33 8.44 1.70
CA LYS A 124 22.65 8.28 3.13
C LYS A 124 23.05 6.84 3.45
N PRO A 125 24.03 6.61 4.35
CA PRO A 125 24.43 5.26 4.76
C PRO A 125 23.25 4.43 5.28
N GLY A 126 23.10 3.19 4.79
CA GLY A 126 22.03 2.26 5.19
C GLY A 126 20.61 2.62 4.70
N ALA A 127 20.41 3.77 4.04
CA ALA A 127 19.09 4.20 3.60
C ALA A 127 18.50 3.33 2.48
N ALA A 128 19.36 2.76 1.61
CA ALA A 128 18.93 1.83 0.57
C ALA A 128 18.35 0.54 1.17
N ASP A 129 19.01 -0.03 2.18
CA ASP A 129 18.53 -1.24 2.86
C ASP A 129 17.21 -1.00 3.58
N ILE A 130 17.08 0.15 4.24
CA ILE A 130 15.83 0.57 4.90
C ILE A 130 14.70 0.70 3.87
N TYR A 131 14.93 1.39 2.74
CA TYR A 131 13.95 1.52 1.67
C TYR A 131 13.52 0.14 1.14
N ASN A 132 14.48 -0.74 0.81
CA ASN A 132 14.19 -2.07 0.28
C ASN A 132 13.38 -2.91 1.29
N ALA A 133 13.70 -2.83 2.58
CA ALA A 133 12.95 -3.50 3.62
C ALA A 133 11.51 -2.98 3.73
N ILE A 134 11.30 -1.66 3.64
CA ILE A 134 9.97 -1.04 3.64
C ILE A 134 9.17 -1.47 2.41
N ALA A 135 9.76 -1.37 1.22
CA ALA A 135 9.10 -1.76 -0.03
C ALA A 135 8.74 -3.26 -0.02
N GLY A 136 9.63 -4.10 0.51
CA GLY A 136 9.36 -5.52 0.75
C GLY A 136 8.17 -5.77 1.68
N GLN A 137 7.95 -4.92 2.71
CA GLN A 137 6.76 -5.03 3.56
C GLN A 137 5.47 -4.68 2.83
N VAL A 138 5.48 -3.70 1.91
CA VAL A 138 4.31 -3.40 1.07
C VAL A 138 3.90 -4.63 0.26
N ILE A 139 4.88 -5.26 -0.41
CA ILE A 139 4.69 -6.48 -1.22
C ILE A 139 4.15 -7.62 -0.35
N LYS A 140 4.81 -7.91 0.78
CA LYS A 140 4.39 -8.95 1.72
C LYS A 140 2.99 -8.70 2.28
N GLY A 141 2.69 -7.46 2.65
CA GLY A 141 1.40 -7.04 3.20
C GLY A 141 0.27 -7.26 2.19
N ALA A 142 0.48 -6.88 0.93
CA ALA A 142 -0.47 -7.13 -0.14
C ALA A 142 -0.77 -8.64 -0.31
N ARG A 143 0.27 -9.48 -0.42
CA ARG A 143 0.10 -10.95 -0.51
C ARG A 143 -0.67 -11.52 0.68
N THR A 144 -0.33 -11.07 1.89
CA THR A 144 -1.00 -11.52 3.11
C THR A 144 -2.48 -11.14 3.13
N LYS A 145 -2.83 -9.93 2.67
CA LYS A 145 -4.21 -9.49 2.56
C LYS A 145 -4.98 -10.23 1.47
N VAL A 146 -4.36 -10.52 0.32
CA VAL A 146 -4.95 -11.35 -0.73
C VAL A 146 -5.34 -12.73 -0.19
N GLU A 147 -4.42 -13.40 0.50
CA GLU A 147 -4.70 -14.69 1.11
C GLU A 147 -5.79 -14.60 2.19
N ARG A 148 -5.83 -13.51 2.97
CA ARG A 148 -6.91 -13.25 3.93
C ARG A 148 -8.26 -13.13 3.24
N TYR A 149 -8.38 -12.34 2.16
CA TYR A 149 -9.62 -12.24 1.39
C TYR A 149 -10.05 -13.59 0.83
N LYS A 150 -9.11 -14.33 0.22
CA LYS A 150 -9.37 -15.67 -0.32
C LYS A 150 -9.84 -16.65 0.76
N SER A 151 -9.21 -16.64 1.93
CA SER A 151 -9.59 -17.50 3.07
C SER A 151 -10.99 -17.22 3.60
N LEU A 152 -11.50 -16.01 3.38
CA LEU A 152 -12.86 -15.59 3.74
C LEU A 152 -13.87 -15.79 2.60
N GLY A 153 -13.46 -16.40 1.48
CA GLY A 153 -14.32 -16.64 0.31
C GLY A 153 -14.52 -15.42 -0.59
N LEU A 154 -13.71 -14.36 -0.42
CA LEU A 154 -13.78 -13.15 -1.23
C LEU A 154 -12.82 -13.26 -2.43
N VAL A 155 -13.38 -13.18 -3.64
CA VAL A 155 -12.62 -13.21 -4.89
C VAL A 155 -12.37 -11.78 -5.35
N ILE A 156 -11.11 -11.40 -5.50
CA ILE A 156 -10.69 -10.00 -5.77
C ILE A 156 -11.25 -9.45 -7.10
N ALA A 157 -11.38 -10.30 -8.11
CA ALA A 157 -11.89 -9.93 -9.43
C ALA A 157 -13.43 -9.99 -9.53
N ASP A 158 -14.13 -10.34 -8.44
CA ASP A 158 -15.59 -10.41 -8.46
C ASP A 158 -16.20 -9.00 -8.57
N ARG A 159 -17.24 -8.88 -9.40
CA ARG A 159 -18.00 -7.64 -9.60
C ARG A 159 -18.84 -7.29 -8.37
N ASN A 160 -19.20 -8.29 -7.56
CA ASN A 160 -20.04 -8.12 -6.38
C ASN A 160 -19.25 -8.00 -5.07
N LEU A 161 -17.96 -7.70 -5.15
CA LEU A 161 -17.12 -7.55 -3.98
C LEU A 161 -17.62 -6.39 -3.08
N PRO A 162 -17.64 -6.55 -1.74
CA PRO A 162 -18.04 -5.47 -0.84
C PRO A 162 -17.19 -4.21 -1.02
N LEU A 163 -17.80 -3.04 -0.83
CA LEU A 163 -17.16 -1.75 -1.07
C LEU A 163 -15.90 -1.56 -0.20
N GLU A 164 -15.90 -2.06 1.03
CA GLU A 164 -14.76 -2.01 1.94
C GLU A 164 -13.55 -2.75 1.38
N ALA A 165 -13.78 -3.95 0.83
CA ALA A 165 -12.73 -4.74 0.20
C ALA A 165 -12.27 -4.08 -1.11
N ILE A 166 -13.18 -3.56 -1.93
CA ILE A 166 -12.82 -2.80 -3.14
C ILE A 166 -11.90 -1.63 -2.79
N ASN A 167 -12.29 -0.81 -1.80
CA ASN A 167 -11.52 0.36 -1.38
C ASN A 167 -10.13 -0.04 -0.85
N ASP A 168 -10.05 -1.04 0.03
CA ASP A 168 -8.78 -1.52 0.57
C ASP A 168 -7.87 -2.07 -0.55
N ILE A 169 -8.40 -2.83 -1.50
CA ILE A 169 -7.64 -3.38 -2.63
C ILE A 169 -7.17 -2.27 -3.57
N GLU A 170 -7.99 -1.26 -3.85
CA GLU A 170 -7.56 -0.10 -4.63
C GLU A 170 -6.38 0.62 -3.96
N ARG A 171 -6.40 0.79 -2.64
CA ARG A 171 -5.25 1.36 -1.92
C ARG A 171 -4.02 0.45 -1.93
N MET A 172 -4.19 -0.87 -1.89
CA MET A 172 -3.08 -1.81 -2.10
C MET A 172 -2.48 -1.68 -3.49
N ARG A 173 -3.32 -1.58 -4.53
CA ARG A 173 -2.89 -1.35 -5.92
C ARG A 173 -2.06 -0.07 -6.03
N GLU A 174 -2.58 1.06 -5.54
CA GLU A 174 -1.87 2.34 -5.53
C GLU A 174 -0.49 2.24 -4.85
N THR A 175 -0.41 1.55 -3.71
CA THR A 175 0.83 1.43 -2.94
C THR A 175 1.85 0.52 -3.63
N LEU A 176 1.40 -0.58 -4.26
CA LEU A 176 2.26 -1.44 -5.08
C LEU A 176 2.76 -0.72 -6.33
N GLU A 177 1.89 0.03 -6.99
CA GLU A 177 2.25 0.84 -8.16
C GLU A 177 3.31 1.90 -7.81
N LEU A 178 3.23 2.51 -6.61
CA LEU A 178 4.28 3.39 -6.10
C LEU A 178 5.63 2.68 -5.94
N VAL A 179 5.65 1.46 -5.37
CA VAL A 179 6.87 0.63 -5.27
C VAL A 179 7.43 0.32 -6.66
N ILE A 180 6.58 -0.03 -7.62
CA ILE A 180 6.97 -0.30 -9.01
C ILE A 180 7.63 0.93 -9.64
N THR A 181 6.99 2.09 -9.55
CA THR A 181 7.54 3.35 -10.07
C THR A 181 8.91 3.66 -9.48
N GLN A 182 9.06 3.52 -8.15
CA GLN A 182 10.31 3.78 -7.46
C GLN A 182 11.40 2.74 -7.80
N ALA A 183 11.02 1.48 -7.97
CA ALA A 183 11.94 0.43 -8.42
C ALA A 183 12.45 0.70 -9.85
N LYS A 184 11.59 1.10 -10.78
CA LYS A 184 12.01 1.46 -12.15
C LYS A 184 12.98 2.65 -12.15
N GLU A 185 12.74 3.65 -11.30
CA GLU A 185 13.65 4.79 -11.13
C GLU A 185 15.02 4.34 -10.61
N ASN A 186 15.07 3.52 -9.55
CA ASN A 186 16.33 2.95 -9.06
C ASN A 186 17.01 2.04 -10.10
N GLY A 187 16.24 1.40 -10.97
CA GLY A 187 16.72 0.55 -12.06
C GLY A 187 17.60 1.27 -13.08
N LYS A 188 17.48 2.60 -13.19
CA LYS A 188 18.30 3.42 -14.08
C LYS A 188 19.73 3.61 -13.57
N GLU A 189 19.96 3.42 -12.27
CA GLU A 189 21.28 3.52 -11.66
C GLU A 189 22.00 2.16 -11.71
N THR A 190 23.15 2.08 -12.39
CA THR A 190 23.87 0.81 -12.62
C THR A 190 24.13 0.02 -11.32
N GLY A 191 24.48 0.71 -10.24
CA GLY A 191 24.77 0.11 -8.92
C GLY A 191 23.54 -0.36 -8.14
N LYS A 192 22.34 0.07 -8.50
CA LYS A 192 21.07 -0.31 -7.83
C LYS A 192 20.19 -1.22 -8.68
N ALA A 193 20.51 -1.36 -9.97
CA ALA A 193 19.67 -2.03 -10.95
C ALA A 193 19.34 -3.49 -10.62
N ASN A 194 20.25 -4.29 -10.04
CA ASN A 194 19.94 -5.68 -9.70
C ASN A 194 18.90 -5.78 -8.58
N THR A 195 19.08 -5.02 -7.49
CA THR A 195 18.13 -4.97 -6.36
C THR A 195 16.79 -4.36 -6.78
N ALA A 196 16.84 -3.31 -7.61
CA ALA A 196 15.67 -2.68 -8.19
C ALA A 196 14.86 -3.66 -9.06
N MET A 197 15.53 -4.48 -9.87
CA MET A 197 14.88 -5.48 -10.71
C MET A 197 14.18 -6.55 -9.89
N ALA A 198 14.84 -7.07 -8.85
CA ALA A 198 14.22 -8.04 -7.94
C ALA A 198 12.97 -7.46 -7.25
N LEU A 199 13.05 -6.21 -6.78
CA LEU A 199 11.92 -5.53 -6.17
C LEU A 199 10.77 -5.31 -7.18
N LEU A 200 11.11 -4.94 -8.42
CA LEU A 200 10.16 -4.73 -9.49
C LEU A 200 9.38 -6.01 -9.84
N GLU A 201 10.07 -7.16 -9.96
CA GLU A 201 9.47 -8.47 -10.22
C GLU A 201 8.49 -8.88 -9.12
N GLU A 202 8.89 -8.71 -7.87
CA GLU A 202 8.04 -9.08 -6.73
C GLU A 202 6.82 -8.15 -6.61
N ALA A 203 7.00 -6.86 -6.88
CA ALA A 203 5.94 -5.86 -6.80
C ALA A 203 4.91 -6.00 -7.93
N THR A 204 5.34 -6.17 -9.17
CA THR A 204 4.48 -6.43 -10.34
C THR A 204 3.72 -7.75 -10.21
N THR A 205 4.39 -8.81 -9.76
CA THR A 205 3.74 -10.11 -9.45
C THR A 205 2.64 -9.91 -8.42
N SER A 206 2.92 -9.18 -7.34
CA SER A 206 1.91 -8.89 -6.31
C SER A 206 0.80 -7.99 -6.82
N ARG A 207 1.09 -7.05 -7.73
CA ARG A 207 0.10 -6.18 -8.37
C ARG A 207 -0.83 -6.95 -9.30
N SER A 208 -0.32 -7.99 -9.97
CA SER A 208 -1.10 -8.91 -10.78
C SER A 208 -2.05 -9.77 -9.91
N MET A 209 -1.66 -10.14 -8.68
CA MET A 209 -2.55 -10.87 -7.75
C MET A 209 -3.76 -10.06 -7.31
N VAL A 210 -3.62 -8.73 -7.22
CA VAL A 210 -4.72 -7.82 -6.92
C VAL A 210 -5.33 -7.21 -8.19
N ALA A 211 -5.20 -7.83 -9.36
CA ALA A 211 -5.72 -7.27 -10.60
C ALA A 211 -7.23 -7.03 -10.60
N ARG A 212 -7.71 -6.09 -11.43
CA ARG A 212 -9.14 -5.83 -11.61
C ARG A 212 -9.82 -6.91 -12.46
N ASP A 213 -9.09 -7.43 -13.44
CA ASP A 213 -9.50 -8.47 -14.37
C ASP A 213 -8.26 -9.16 -14.97
N ASP A 214 -8.47 -10.17 -15.82
CA ASP A 214 -7.40 -10.93 -16.47
C ASP A 214 -6.52 -10.06 -17.37
N TYR A 215 -7.08 -9.00 -17.96
CA TYR A 215 -6.34 -8.08 -18.81
C TYR A 215 -5.37 -7.22 -17.99
N ASP A 216 -5.83 -6.63 -16.88
CA ASP A 216 -4.99 -5.92 -15.90
C ASP A 216 -3.90 -6.87 -15.35
N ALA A 217 -4.26 -8.10 -15.02
CA ALA A 217 -3.31 -9.11 -14.52
C ALA A 217 -2.20 -9.39 -15.53
N LYS A 218 -2.55 -9.59 -16.81
CA LYS A 218 -1.60 -9.82 -17.89
C LYS A 218 -0.71 -8.61 -18.14
N ARG A 219 -1.30 -7.41 -18.23
CA ARG A 219 -0.56 -6.15 -18.41
C ARG A 219 0.55 -5.99 -17.37
N TRP A 220 0.26 -6.23 -16.09
CA TRP A 220 1.26 -6.10 -15.02
C TRP A 220 2.34 -7.20 -15.05
N LYS A 221 2.05 -8.38 -15.61
CA LYS A 221 3.07 -9.42 -15.84
C LYS A 221 4.00 -9.02 -16.99
N ASP A 222 3.43 -8.50 -18.07
CA ASP A 222 4.18 -8.08 -19.26
C ASP A 222 5.08 -6.85 -18.95
N GLU A 223 4.66 -5.96 -18.04
CA GLU A 223 5.44 -4.80 -17.55
C GLU A 223 6.87 -5.15 -17.06
N VAL A 224 7.07 -6.34 -16.50
CA VAL A 224 8.40 -6.82 -16.05
C VAL A 224 9.33 -7.03 -17.24
N ALA A 225 8.82 -7.65 -18.30
CA ALA A 225 9.62 -7.93 -19.49
C ALA A 225 10.07 -6.62 -20.14
N ASP A 226 9.13 -5.69 -20.33
CA ASP A 226 9.41 -4.36 -20.89
C ASP A 226 10.44 -3.60 -20.03
N SER A 227 10.32 -3.71 -18.71
CA SER A 227 11.27 -3.05 -17.79
C SER A 227 12.65 -3.69 -17.80
N ARG A 228 12.75 -5.02 -17.92
CA ARG A 228 14.04 -5.73 -18.07
C ARG A 228 14.76 -5.26 -19.33
N GLU A 229 14.03 -5.14 -20.43
CA GLU A 229 14.58 -4.66 -21.70
C GLU A 229 15.06 -3.21 -21.59
N GLN A 230 14.25 -2.31 -21.01
CA GLN A 230 14.64 -0.90 -20.82
C GLN A 230 15.89 -0.76 -19.94
N ILE A 231 15.98 -1.51 -18.83
CA ILE A 231 17.13 -1.47 -17.94
C ILE A 231 18.38 -2.04 -18.65
N ALA A 232 18.25 -3.14 -19.40
CA ALA A 232 19.35 -3.72 -20.17
C ALA A 232 19.87 -2.75 -21.25
N ASN A 233 18.96 -2.12 -22.00
CA ASN A 233 19.30 -1.15 -23.03
C ASN A 233 19.97 0.09 -22.43
N SER A 234 19.49 0.59 -21.29
CA SER A 234 20.11 1.74 -20.61
C SER A 234 21.54 1.45 -20.15
N ARG A 235 21.83 0.21 -19.72
CA ARG A 235 23.19 -0.23 -19.37
C ARG A 235 24.11 -0.26 -20.60
N SER A 236 23.64 -0.77 -21.74
CA SER A 236 24.44 -0.83 -22.97
C SER A 236 24.81 0.56 -23.50
N VAL A 237 23.93 1.56 -23.33
CA VAL A 237 24.24 2.94 -23.72
C VAL A 237 25.32 3.53 -22.83
N ILE A 238 25.26 3.28 -21.52
CA ILE A 238 26.24 3.81 -20.56
C ILE A 238 27.62 3.18 -20.78
N THR A 239 27.73 1.87 -21.04
CA THR A 239 29.03 1.23 -21.33
C THR A 239 29.65 1.82 -22.61
N ASN A 240 28.85 2.01 -23.66
CA ASN A 240 29.34 2.61 -24.91
C ASN A 240 29.72 4.10 -24.76
N ALA A 241 29.13 4.82 -23.82
CA ALA A 241 29.44 6.22 -23.56
C ALA A 241 30.65 6.41 -22.61
N VAL A 242 30.91 5.45 -21.71
CA VAL A 242 32.08 5.45 -20.82
C VAL A 242 33.34 4.96 -21.54
N ASP A 243 33.21 4.02 -22.48
CA ASP A 243 34.33 3.46 -23.24
C ASP A 243 34.62 4.26 -24.52
N GLY A 244 34.73 5.58 -24.38
CA GLY A 244 35.08 6.52 -25.45
C GLY A 244 36.51 6.34 -25.97
N THR A 245 36.81 5.20 -26.61
CA THR A 245 37.98 5.03 -27.47
C THR A 245 37.69 4.01 -28.58
N THR A 246 37.56 4.55 -29.79
CA THR A 246 37.83 3.93 -31.10
C THR A 246 37.15 2.61 -31.45
N SER A 247 36.20 2.68 -32.39
CA SER A 247 36.04 1.60 -33.39
C SER A 247 37.32 1.53 -34.25
N PRO A 248 37.72 0.34 -34.76
CA PRO A 248 37.00 -0.18 -35.91
C PRO A 248 36.80 -1.70 -35.99
N ASN A 249 35.76 -2.03 -36.75
CA ASN A 249 35.58 -3.21 -37.61
C ASN A 249 34.58 -4.27 -37.12
N VAL A 250 33.30 -4.04 -37.44
CA VAL A 250 32.32 -5.11 -37.63
C VAL A 250 32.59 -5.72 -39.01
N ALA A 251 33.18 -6.90 -39.03
CA ALA A 251 33.23 -7.73 -40.23
C ALA A 251 31.80 -8.21 -40.58
N PRO A 252 31.40 -8.22 -41.86
CA PRO A 252 30.08 -8.69 -42.27
C PRO A 252 29.92 -10.20 -42.03
N PRO A 253 28.69 -10.72 -41.91
CA PRO A 253 28.46 -12.13 -41.62
C PRO A 253 28.89 -12.98 -42.81
N GLN A 254 29.91 -13.82 -42.61
CA GLN A 254 30.27 -14.84 -43.59
C GLN A 254 29.26 -15.99 -43.51
N ILE A 255 28.43 -16.08 -44.54
CA ILE A 255 27.69 -17.29 -44.90
C ILE A 255 28.71 -18.28 -45.46
N VAL A 256 28.97 -19.38 -44.75
CA VAL A 256 29.62 -20.56 -45.32
C VAL A 256 28.80 -21.79 -44.96
N ALA A 257 28.04 -22.24 -45.94
CA ALA A 257 27.51 -23.60 -45.98
C ALA A 257 28.61 -24.54 -46.51
N ALA A 258 28.81 -25.68 -45.84
CA ALA A 258 28.70 -27.03 -46.39
C ALA A 258 29.64 -28.07 -45.74
N ASN A 259 29.01 -29.18 -45.32
CA ASN A 259 29.44 -30.58 -45.43
C ASN A 259 30.08 -31.37 -44.25
N ASN A 260 29.21 -32.22 -43.68
CA ASN A 260 29.34 -33.63 -43.22
C ASN A 260 30.10 -33.97 -41.91
N PRO A 261 29.84 -35.14 -41.26
CA PRO A 261 28.63 -35.99 -41.12
C PRO A 261 28.24 -36.23 -39.62
N PRO A 262 27.11 -36.90 -39.27
CA PRO A 262 26.73 -37.09 -37.86
C PRO A 262 27.40 -38.33 -37.25
N LEU A 263 28.10 -38.17 -36.12
CA LEU A 263 28.59 -39.27 -35.29
C LEU A 263 28.04 -39.18 -33.85
N GLN A 264 27.01 -40.02 -33.64
CA GLN A 264 26.78 -40.94 -32.51
C GLN A 264 26.81 -40.41 -31.06
N MET A 265 25.63 -40.41 -30.44
CA MET A 265 25.42 -40.52 -29.00
C MET A 265 25.61 -41.98 -28.53
N PRO A 266 26.18 -42.25 -27.35
CA PRO A 266 26.24 -43.59 -26.77
C PRO A 266 24.86 -44.07 -26.25
N PRO A 267 24.59 -45.40 -26.29
CA PRO A 267 23.26 -45.96 -26.07
C PRO A 267 22.92 -46.20 -24.59
N GLN A 268 21.64 -46.01 -24.24
CA GLN A 268 21.04 -46.57 -23.02
C GLN A 268 20.63 -48.03 -23.26
N PRO A 269 20.80 -48.95 -22.29
CA PRO A 269 20.34 -50.32 -22.44
C PRO A 269 18.85 -50.44 -22.13
N VAL A 270 18.08 -50.78 -23.17
CA VAL A 270 16.77 -51.44 -23.08
C VAL A 270 16.97 -52.91 -23.42
N SER A 271 16.60 -53.80 -22.50
CA SER A 271 16.49 -55.24 -22.77
C SER A 271 15.02 -55.62 -22.72
N GLY A 272 14.56 -56.36 -23.73
CA GLY A 272 13.17 -56.76 -23.89
C GLY A 272 12.95 -58.29 -23.86
N GLN A 273 11.75 -58.64 -23.39
CA GLN A 273 10.85 -59.74 -23.80
C GLN A 273 11.16 -61.22 -23.41
N PRO A 274 10.18 -62.16 -23.54
CA PRO A 274 8.80 -62.18 -23.00
C PRO A 274 8.33 -63.59 -22.51
N LEU A 275 7.20 -63.71 -21.76
CA LEU A 275 6.33 -64.92 -21.81
C LEU A 275 4.88 -64.71 -21.31
N VAL A 276 3.96 -64.78 -22.27
CA VAL A 276 2.56 -65.27 -22.33
C VAL A 276 1.87 -65.78 -21.04
N THR A 277 0.63 -65.33 -20.72
CA THR A 277 -0.66 -66.05 -20.96
C THR A 277 -1.85 -65.60 -20.07
N LYS A 278 -2.98 -65.37 -20.77
CA LYS A 278 -4.42 -65.48 -20.44
C LYS A 278 -5.22 -64.34 -19.77
N ILE A 279 -6.19 -63.92 -20.58
CA ILE A 279 -7.38 -63.07 -20.38
C ILE A 279 -8.56 -63.95 -19.94
N VAL A 280 -9.50 -63.39 -19.16
CA VAL A 280 -10.98 -63.54 -19.22
C VAL A 280 -11.54 -62.62 -18.10
N ASP A 281 -12.14 -61.47 -18.44
CA ASP A 281 -13.60 -61.21 -18.58
C ASP A 281 -14.19 -60.78 -17.20
N SER A 282 -14.96 -59.71 -16.97
CA SER A 282 -15.97 -59.02 -17.79
C SER A 282 -16.23 -57.60 -17.26
N ARG A 283 -16.63 -56.67 -18.15
CA ARG A 283 -17.49 -55.51 -17.82
C ARG A 283 -18.97 -55.96 -17.96
N PRO A 284 -19.98 -55.25 -17.40
CA PRO A 284 -20.53 -54.09 -18.11
C PRO A 284 -21.01 -52.91 -17.24
N VAL A 285 -21.05 -51.78 -17.94
CA VAL A 285 -21.84 -50.54 -17.78
C VAL A 285 -23.24 -50.68 -17.17
N ASN A 286 -23.67 -49.69 -16.38
CA ASN A 286 -24.93 -48.98 -16.65
C ASN A 286 -25.06 -47.62 -15.95
N SER A 287 -25.32 -46.59 -16.76
CA SER A 287 -26.01 -45.33 -16.42
C SER A 287 -27.51 -45.58 -16.22
N THR A 288 -28.19 -44.83 -15.33
CA THR A 288 -29.58 -44.29 -15.52
C THR A 288 -30.20 -43.68 -14.23
N SER A 289 -30.79 -42.49 -14.41
CA SER A 289 -31.96 -41.85 -13.76
C SER A 289 -31.89 -41.12 -12.41
N LEU A 290 -32.18 -39.81 -12.51
CA LEU A 290 -32.82 -38.94 -11.53
C LEU A 290 -34.25 -39.43 -11.14
N PRO A 291 -34.79 -39.07 -9.97
CA PRO A 291 -36.23 -39.11 -9.70
C PRO A 291 -36.95 -37.77 -9.98
N PRO A 292 -38.25 -37.77 -10.31
CA PRO A 292 -39.00 -36.61 -10.78
C PRO A 292 -39.61 -35.73 -9.66
N PRO A 293 -40.07 -34.50 -9.96
CA PRO A 293 -40.88 -33.68 -9.07
C PRO A 293 -42.37 -34.09 -9.15
N THR A 294 -43.09 -34.04 -8.04
CA THR A 294 -44.57 -34.16 -8.04
C THR A 294 -45.19 -32.91 -7.43
N THR A 295 -46.13 -32.34 -8.19
CA THR A 295 -47.01 -31.21 -7.85
C THR A 295 -48.43 -31.74 -7.68
N ALA A 296 -49.15 -31.34 -6.62
CA ALA A 296 -50.61 -31.19 -6.60
C ALA A 296 -51.07 -30.33 -5.40
N ALA A 297 -52.18 -29.60 -5.60
CA ALA A 297 -52.62 -28.38 -4.91
C ALA A 297 -53.73 -28.59 -3.83
N LYS A 298 -53.76 -27.79 -2.73
CA LYS A 298 -54.77 -26.77 -2.25
C LYS A 298 -56.15 -27.31 -1.72
N PRO A 299 -57.04 -26.56 -0.98
CA PRO A 299 -57.03 -25.20 -0.37
C PRO A 299 -57.71 -25.05 1.06
N ASN A 300 -57.90 -23.78 1.49
CA ASN A 300 -58.84 -23.19 2.50
C ASN A 300 -58.42 -23.14 3.99
N ASP A 301 -58.76 -22.13 4.82
CA ASP A 301 -59.45 -20.85 4.64
C ASP A 301 -59.13 -19.86 5.79
N ARG A 302 -59.12 -18.58 5.40
CA ARG A 302 -59.34 -17.26 6.04
C ARG A 302 -59.86 -17.11 7.50
N LEU A 303 -59.25 -16.18 8.25
CA LEU A 303 -59.82 -15.24 9.26
C LEU A 303 -58.70 -14.22 9.65
N VAL A 304 -58.59 -13.03 9.06
CA VAL A 304 -59.18 -11.71 9.39
C VAL A 304 -59.10 -11.27 10.88
N ALA A 305 -58.34 -10.18 11.07
CA ALA A 305 -58.40 -9.12 12.10
C ALA A 305 -57.97 -9.43 13.56
N ALA A 306 -56.96 -8.71 14.04
CA ALA A 306 -57.15 -7.56 14.94
C ALA A 306 -55.82 -6.85 15.25
N SER A 307 -55.92 -5.54 15.37
CA SER A 307 -54.88 -4.54 15.67
C SER A 307 -54.24 -4.73 17.05
N GLU A 308 -52.92 -4.48 17.15
CA GLU A 308 -52.38 -3.74 18.30
C GLU A 308 -51.03 -3.08 17.97
N LYS A 309 -50.97 -1.75 18.14
CA LYS A 309 -49.74 -0.95 18.14
C LYS A 309 -48.99 -1.18 19.46
N PRO A 310 -47.65 -1.16 19.43
CA PRO A 310 -46.91 -0.60 20.56
C PRO A 310 -46.14 0.67 20.16
N VAL A 311 -46.63 1.78 20.72
CA VAL A 311 -45.93 2.97 21.24
C VAL A 311 -44.45 3.14 20.85
N ILE A 312 -44.19 4.25 20.14
CA ILE A 312 -42.89 4.90 20.00
C ILE A 312 -42.60 5.65 21.31
N PRO A 313 -41.45 5.45 21.99
CA PRO A 313 -40.96 6.39 22.98
C PRO A 313 -40.29 7.60 22.29
N ASP A 314 -40.65 8.78 22.76
CA ASP A 314 -40.29 10.11 22.24
C ASP A 314 -38.79 10.31 21.95
N GLN A 315 -38.52 10.91 20.78
CA GLN A 315 -37.25 11.58 20.50
C GLN A 315 -37.15 12.88 21.32
N PRO A 316 -36.00 13.18 21.94
CA PRO A 316 -35.73 14.52 22.45
C PRO A 316 -35.53 15.51 21.29
N LYS A 317 -36.28 16.61 21.37
CA LYS A 317 -36.26 17.78 20.49
C LYS A 317 -34.89 18.46 20.57
N ILE A 318 -34.11 18.41 19.49
CA ILE A 318 -32.89 19.22 19.34
C ILE A 318 -33.31 20.62 18.92
N GLU A 319 -33.09 21.58 19.81
CA GLU A 319 -33.20 23.02 19.55
C GLU A 319 -32.18 23.47 18.51
N GLN A 320 -32.62 24.35 17.61
CA GLN A 320 -31.78 25.02 16.60
C GLN A 320 -30.73 25.92 17.28
N PRO A 321 -29.45 25.85 16.89
CA PRO A 321 -28.51 26.90 17.22
C PRO A 321 -28.71 28.11 16.31
N LYS A 322 -28.84 29.25 16.99
CA LYS A 322 -28.98 30.62 16.52
C LYS A 322 -27.78 31.05 15.66
N LYS A 323 -28.09 31.83 14.62
CA LYS A 323 -27.19 32.47 13.67
C LYS A 323 -26.22 33.43 14.40
N GLU A 324 -24.92 33.14 14.36
CA GLU A 324 -23.86 34.08 14.77
C GLU A 324 -23.25 34.77 13.54
N GLU A 325 -23.12 36.08 13.66
CA GLU A 325 -22.69 37.05 12.66
C GLU A 325 -21.17 37.28 12.79
N PRO A 326 -20.39 37.37 11.70
CA PRO A 326 -18.95 37.61 11.79
C PRO A 326 -18.64 39.09 12.13
N PRO A 327 -17.56 39.38 12.88
CA PRO A 327 -17.28 40.72 13.36
C PRO A 327 -16.73 41.64 12.25
N LYS A 328 -17.18 42.90 12.29
CA LYS A 328 -16.72 44.02 11.47
C LYS A 328 -15.22 44.28 11.63
N ARG A 329 -14.49 44.41 10.51
CA ARG A 329 -13.14 44.99 10.48
C ARG A 329 -13.18 46.40 9.91
N VAL A 330 -12.53 47.30 10.65
CA VAL A 330 -12.48 48.77 10.50
C VAL A 330 -11.86 49.20 9.17
N LEU A 331 -12.48 50.23 8.56
CA LEU A 331 -12.05 51.02 7.39
C LEU A 331 -11.06 52.11 7.79
N VAL A 332 -9.94 52.26 7.05
CA VAL A 332 -9.37 53.57 6.63
C VAL A 332 -8.35 53.33 5.48
N PRO A 333 -7.99 54.35 4.66
CA PRO A 333 -8.25 54.30 3.22
C PRO A 333 -7.00 54.40 2.32
N ASN A 334 -7.22 54.05 1.06
CA ASN A 334 -6.34 54.24 -0.09
C ASN A 334 -6.19 55.74 -0.45
N PRO A 335 -5.10 56.12 -1.13
CA PRO A 335 -5.22 57.04 -2.25
C PRO A 335 -4.68 56.46 -3.57
N SER A 336 -5.42 56.75 -4.63
CA SER A 336 -5.07 56.71 -6.07
C SER A 336 -3.72 57.41 -6.36
N SER A 337 -3.04 57.30 -7.49
CA SER A 337 -3.33 57.01 -8.91
C SER A 337 -2.02 56.40 -9.49
N GLU A 338 -1.92 55.78 -10.66
CA GLU A 338 -1.90 56.45 -11.96
C GLU A 338 -1.56 55.41 -13.06
N LYS A 339 -2.19 55.58 -14.24
CA LYS A 339 -1.99 54.84 -15.49
C LYS A 339 -0.76 55.41 -16.23
N PRO A 340 0.03 54.60 -16.96
CA PRO A 340 0.13 54.80 -18.42
C PRO A 340 0.09 53.50 -19.24
N GLU A 341 -0.40 53.66 -20.46
CA GLU A 341 -0.45 52.68 -21.56
C GLU A 341 0.81 52.81 -22.47
N PRO A 342 0.96 52.05 -23.58
CA PRO A 342 2.07 51.14 -23.82
C PRO A 342 3.11 51.62 -24.83
N GLN A 343 4.31 51.02 -24.82
CA GLN A 343 5.28 51.14 -25.92
C GLN A 343 5.87 49.76 -26.25
N GLU A 344 5.74 49.37 -27.51
CA GLU A 344 6.60 48.41 -28.21
C GLU A 344 7.45 49.23 -29.21
N PRO A 345 8.75 48.91 -29.42
CA PRO A 345 9.08 48.01 -30.53
C PRO A 345 10.38 47.17 -30.41
N SER A 346 10.27 45.92 -30.89
CA SER A 346 11.12 45.19 -31.87
C SER A 346 12.67 45.09 -31.76
N LYS A 347 13.11 43.82 -31.62
CA LYS A 347 14.22 43.05 -32.28
C LYS A 347 15.69 43.41 -32.06
N GLN A 348 16.44 42.43 -31.52
CA GLN A 348 17.78 42.09 -32.00
C GLN A 348 18.09 40.59 -31.80
N SER A 349 18.56 39.94 -32.87
CA SER A 349 18.97 38.53 -32.91
C SER A 349 20.48 38.39 -32.69
N GLY A 350 20.91 37.39 -31.93
CA GLY A 350 22.30 36.93 -31.82
C GLY A 350 22.46 35.78 -30.81
N PRO A 351 23.16 34.67 -31.12
CA PRO A 351 23.01 33.39 -30.43
C PRO A 351 23.97 33.26 -29.24
N ALA A 352 23.42 32.99 -28.06
CA ALA A 352 24.20 32.58 -26.89
C ALA A 352 23.42 31.52 -26.10
N ALA A 353 24.14 30.43 -25.81
CA ALA A 353 23.69 29.21 -25.15
C ALA A 353 22.66 29.40 -24.02
N GLU A 354 21.52 28.73 -24.12
CA GLU A 354 20.58 28.58 -23.00
C GLU A 354 20.55 27.12 -22.51
N THR A 355 20.94 26.95 -21.26
CA THR A 355 20.51 25.91 -20.34
C THR A 355 18.97 25.80 -20.33
N PRO A 356 18.38 24.60 -20.21
CA PRO A 356 16.92 24.45 -20.24
C PRO A 356 16.28 25.05 -18.98
N LYS A 357 15.69 26.25 -19.12
CA LYS A 357 14.72 26.80 -18.16
C LYS A 357 13.40 26.06 -18.35
N THR A 358 12.86 25.50 -17.27
CA THR A 358 11.63 24.71 -17.29
C THR A 358 10.41 25.65 -17.21
N ASP A 359 10.01 26.25 -18.34
CA ASP A 359 8.81 27.10 -18.47
C ASP A 359 7.51 26.26 -18.60
N GLY A 360 7.32 25.30 -17.70
CA GLY A 360 6.13 24.43 -17.66
C GLY A 360 5.03 24.96 -16.73
N PRO A 361 3.74 24.66 -17.03
CA PRO A 361 2.66 24.82 -16.05
C PRO A 361 3.02 24.11 -14.74
N LEU A 362 2.73 24.75 -13.60
CA LEU A 362 3.01 24.20 -12.29
C LEU A 362 2.06 23.03 -11.99
N ASP A 363 2.56 21.80 -11.91
CA ASP A 363 1.77 20.68 -11.41
C ASP A 363 1.63 20.79 -9.88
N VAL A 364 0.41 20.94 -9.41
CA VAL A 364 0.05 21.15 -8.01
C VAL A 364 -0.73 19.98 -7.41
N GLY A 365 -1.02 18.93 -8.18
CA GLY A 365 -1.75 17.76 -7.67
C GLY A 365 -3.20 18.08 -7.25
N PRO A 366 -3.66 17.70 -6.03
CA PRO A 366 -5.05 17.92 -5.60
C PRO A 366 -5.40 19.41 -5.45
N LEU A 367 -6.37 19.88 -6.23
CA LEU A 367 -6.74 21.29 -6.30
C LEU A 367 -7.75 21.76 -5.23
N ILE A 368 -8.33 20.82 -4.46
CA ILE A 368 -9.43 21.12 -3.53
C ILE A 368 -9.06 22.18 -2.47
N GLY A 369 -7.81 22.17 -2.00
CA GLY A 369 -7.30 23.12 -1.00
C GLY A 369 -7.03 24.52 -1.54
N TYR A 370 -7.02 24.69 -2.86
CA TYR A 370 -6.75 25.97 -3.53
C TYR A 370 -8.03 26.64 -4.07
N ALA A 371 -9.19 25.99 -3.95
CA ALA A 371 -10.45 26.49 -4.46
C ALA A 371 -10.99 27.64 -3.58
N THR A 372 -11.19 28.81 -4.18
CA THR A 372 -11.82 29.98 -3.54
C THR A 372 -13.34 29.96 -3.72
N LYS A 373 -13.83 29.34 -4.79
CA LYS A 373 -15.27 29.12 -5.02
C LYS A 373 -15.51 27.71 -5.54
N GLN A 374 -16.40 26.98 -4.88
CA GLN A 374 -16.79 25.64 -5.26
C GLN A 374 -18.25 25.62 -5.72
N SER A 375 -18.54 24.79 -6.71
CA SER A 375 -19.87 24.46 -7.20
C SER A 375 -20.09 22.95 -7.09
N THR A 376 -21.15 22.54 -6.41
CA THR A 376 -21.49 21.12 -6.29
C THR A 376 -22.05 20.59 -7.61
N PRO A 377 -21.62 19.41 -8.08
CA PRO A 377 -22.15 18.83 -9.31
C PRO A 377 -23.61 18.44 -9.15
N VAL A 378 -24.41 18.75 -10.18
CA VAL A 378 -25.81 18.33 -10.22
C VAL A 378 -25.86 16.87 -10.65
N TYR A 379 -26.49 16.04 -9.84
CA TYR A 379 -26.58 14.61 -10.08
C TYR A 379 -27.51 14.29 -11.28
N PRO A 380 -27.02 13.70 -12.38
CA PRO A 380 -27.83 13.44 -13.57
C PRO A 380 -29.01 12.50 -13.31
N ALA A 381 -30.18 12.79 -13.88
CA ALA A 381 -31.38 11.96 -13.71
C ALA A 381 -31.17 10.50 -14.15
N ALA A 382 -30.49 10.30 -15.29
CA ALA A 382 -30.14 8.96 -15.77
C ALA A 382 -29.25 8.19 -14.78
N ALA A 383 -28.27 8.86 -14.16
CA ALA A 383 -27.41 8.27 -13.14
C ALA A 383 -28.18 7.98 -11.83
N LYS A 384 -29.16 8.81 -11.46
CA LYS A 384 -30.06 8.53 -10.31
C LYS A 384 -30.92 7.29 -10.56
N SER A 385 -31.55 7.20 -11.73
CA SER A 385 -32.40 6.06 -12.09
C SER A 385 -31.63 4.74 -12.12
N MET A 386 -30.37 4.78 -12.55
CA MET A 386 -29.47 3.62 -12.56
C MET A 386 -28.68 3.42 -11.25
N ARG A 387 -28.96 4.23 -10.22
CA ARG A 387 -28.23 4.22 -8.94
C ARG A 387 -26.70 4.26 -9.09
N SER A 388 -26.20 4.96 -10.12
CA SER A 388 -24.78 5.01 -10.45
C SER A 388 -24.06 5.96 -9.52
N THR A 389 -23.29 5.44 -8.57
CA THR A 389 -22.47 6.18 -7.60
C THR A 389 -20.99 6.04 -7.91
N GLY A 390 -20.13 6.87 -7.30
CA GLY A 390 -18.68 6.72 -7.37
C GLY A 390 -17.93 8.05 -7.44
N VAL A 391 -16.59 7.95 -7.45
CA VAL A 391 -15.72 9.12 -7.54
C VAL A 391 -15.39 9.42 -8.99
N VAL A 392 -15.54 10.69 -9.38
CA VAL A 392 -15.08 11.21 -10.66
C VAL A 392 -13.88 12.10 -10.44
N ARG A 393 -12.73 11.73 -11.00
CA ARG A 393 -11.51 12.54 -11.00
C ARG A 393 -11.47 13.37 -12.27
N VAL A 394 -11.30 14.68 -12.13
CA VAL A 394 -11.21 15.63 -13.24
C VAL A 394 -9.88 16.37 -13.15
N GLU A 395 -9.06 16.24 -14.18
CA GLU A 395 -7.79 16.95 -14.35
C GLU A 395 -8.04 18.24 -15.13
N VAL A 396 -7.57 19.36 -14.58
CA VAL A 396 -7.82 20.70 -15.11
C VAL A 396 -6.55 21.54 -15.13
N THR A 397 -6.47 22.43 -16.11
CA THR A 397 -5.49 23.51 -16.19
C THR A 397 -6.15 24.78 -15.66
N ILE A 398 -5.48 25.43 -14.72
CA ILE A 398 -5.87 26.72 -14.13
C ILE A 398 -4.98 27.80 -14.74
N ASP A 399 -5.59 28.92 -15.12
CA ASP A 399 -4.86 30.07 -15.64
C ASP A 399 -4.21 30.92 -14.53
N GLU A 400 -3.48 31.95 -14.97
CA GLU A 400 -2.79 32.92 -14.13
C GLU A 400 -3.75 33.74 -13.24
N SER A 401 -5.05 33.78 -13.57
CA SER A 401 -6.08 34.47 -12.81
C SER A 401 -6.81 33.57 -11.80
N GLY A 402 -6.52 32.28 -11.81
CA GLY A 402 -7.18 31.29 -10.95
C GLY A 402 -8.47 30.72 -11.54
N GLU A 403 -8.75 30.92 -12.83
CA GLU A 403 -9.90 30.33 -13.51
C GLU A 403 -9.53 29.02 -14.22
N VAL A 404 -10.51 28.14 -14.44
CA VAL A 404 -10.30 26.88 -15.15
C VAL A 404 -10.20 27.15 -16.65
N ALA A 405 -8.99 27.09 -17.20
CA ALA A 405 -8.72 27.30 -18.61
C ALA A 405 -9.10 26.08 -19.46
N GLU A 406 -8.79 24.87 -18.98
CA GLU A 406 -9.00 23.64 -19.73
C GLU A 406 -9.32 22.45 -18.82
N VAL A 407 -10.15 21.53 -19.30
CA VAL A 407 -10.41 20.24 -18.66
C VAL A 407 -9.77 19.15 -19.52
N GLN A 408 -8.64 18.61 -19.08
CA GLN A 408 -7.82 17.71 -19.90
C GLN A 408 -8.34 16.26 -19.86
N LYS A 409 -8.54 15.73 -18.65
CA LYS A 409 -8.84 14.31 -18.45
C LYS A 409 -9.92 14.12 -17.42
N THR A 410 -10.78 13.13 -17.64
CA THR A 410 -11.80 12.74 -16.67
C THR A 410 -11.87 11.23 -16.57
N SER A 411 -11.88 10.71 -15.34
CA SER A 411 -12.02 9.28 -15.06
C SER A 411 -13.08 9.05 -13.98
N GLY A 412 -13.65 7.84 -13.95
CA GLY A 412 -14.79 7.48 -13.10
C GLY A 412 -16.02 7.07 -13.93
N PRO A 413 -17.17 6.81 -13.28
CA PRO A 413 -18.36 6.29 -13.96
C PRO A 413 -18.83 7.22 -15.10
N PRO A 414 -18.97 6.74 -16.35
CA PRO A 414 -19.25 7.58 -17.51
C PRO A 414 -20.46 8.50 -17.34
N LEU A 415 -21.53 7.99 -16.70
CA LEU A 415 -22.77 8.74 -16.46
C LEU A 415 -22.62 9.93 -15.51
N LEU A 416 -21.54 9.99 -14.73
CA LEU A 416 -21.24 11.05 -13.76
C LEU A 416 -20.18 12.04 -14.27
N GLN A 417 -19.44 11.68 -15.31
CA GLN A 417 -18.32 12.49 -15.80
C GLN A 417 -18.77 13.88 -16.27
N THR A 418 -19.87 13.96 -17.01
CA THR A 418 -20.38 15.24 -17.52
C THR A 418 -20.75 16.19 -16.39
N ALA A 419 -21.45 15.68 -15.36
CA ALA A 419 -21.81 16.48 -14.18
C ALA A 419 -20.59 17.02 -13.43
N ALA A 420 -19.52 16.22 -13.31
CA ALA A 420 -18.27 16.65 -12.69
C ALA A 420 -17.53 17.71 -13.52
N LYS A 421 -17.48 17.55 -14.85
CA LYS A 421 -16.88 18.53 -15.77
C LYS A 421 -17.60 19.87 -15.70
N ASP A 422 -18.93 19.85 -15.70
CA ASP A 422 -19.74 21.08 -15.65
C ASP A 422 -19.63 21.79 -14.29
N ALA A 423 -19.44 21.03 -13.22
CA ALA A 423 -19.20 21.57 -11.89
C ALA A 423 -17.83 22.24 -11.80
N VAL A 424 -16.76 21.54 -12.19
CA VAL A 424 -15.39 22.07 -12.05
C VAL A 424 -15.15 23.32 -12.89
N ARG A 425 -15.80 23.44 -14.06
CA ARG A 425 -15.74 24.65 -14.90
C ARG A 425 -16.27 25.91 -14.22
N LYS A 426 -17.11 25.76 -13.19
CA LYS A 426 -17.68 26.88 -12.41
C LYS A 426 -16.86 27.22 -11.17
N TRP A 427 -15.78 26.47 -10.90
CA TRP A 427 -14.93 26.70 -9.75
C TRP A 427 -13.97 27.84 -10.03
N LYS A 428 -13.57 28.52 -8.96
CA LYS A 428 -12.46 29.48 -8.98
C LYS A 428 -11.42 29.05 -7.97
N PHE A 429 -10.16 29.29 -8.30
CA PHE A 429 -8.99 28.94 -7.51
C PHE A 429 -8.21 30.19 -7.16
N LYS A 430 -7.34 30.08 -6.17
CA LYS A 430 -6.34 31.11 -5.89
C LYS A 430 -5.32 31.12 -7.04
N PRO A 431 -4.93 32.28 -7.60
CA PRO A 431 -3.85 32.39 -8.56
C PRO A 431 -2.57 31.71 -8.04
N PHE A 432 -1.95 30.89 -8.89
CA PHE A 432 -0.67 30.27 -8.57
C PHE A 432 0.45 31.21 -8.99
N THR A 433 1.43 31.40 -8.12
CA THR A 433 2.57 32.29 -8.38
C THR A 433 3.87 31.54 -8.25
N ARG A 434 4.79 31.73 -9.21
CA ARG A 434 6.18 31.28 -9.15
C ARG A 434 7.06 32.52 -9.21
N ASP A 435 7.94 32.68 -8.22
CA ASP A 435 8.82 33.85 -8.10
C ASP A 435 8.09 35.21 -8.15
N GLY A 436 6.88 35.25 -7.57
CA GLY A 436 6.02 36.44 -7.53
C GLY A 436 5.24 36.71 -8.82
N GLN A 437 5.46 35.94 -9.89
CA GLN A 437 4.71 36.05 -11.14
C GLN A 437 3.58 35.01 -11.19
N PRO A 438 2.36 35.38 -11.63
CA PRO A 438 1.29 34.42 -11.89
C PRO A 438 1.73 33.39 -12.95
N VAL A 439 1.42 32.12 -12.71
CA VAL A 439 1.71 31.02 -13.64
C VAL A 439 0.52 30.10 -13.76
N ARG A 440 0.38 29.46 -14.93
CA ARG A 440 -0.61 28.40 -15.12
C ARG A 440 -0.27 27.19 -14.25
N ALA A 441 -1.31 26.53 -13.73
CA ALA A 441 -1.16 25.33 -12.91
C ALA A 441 -1.98 24.16 -13.48
N ILE A 442 -1.49 22.94 -13.31
CA ILE A 442 -2.21 21.72 -13.66
C ILE A 442 -2.46 20.94 -12.38
N GLY A 443 -3.66 20.38 -12.23
CA GLY A 443 -3.97 19.53 -11.09
C GLY A 443 -5.29 18.81 -11.27
N PHE A 444 -5.79 18.19 -10.21
CA PHE A 444 -7.02 17.40 -10.27
C PHE A 444 -7.98 17.64 -9.10
N VAL A 445 -9.27 17.43 -9.35
CA VAL A 445 -10.35 17.47 -8.36
C VAL A 445 -11.11 16.14 -8.39
N ASN A 446 -11.44 15.61 -7.20
CA ASN A 446 -12.24 14.41 -7.05
C ASN A 446 -13.65 14.77 -6.57
N PHE A 447 -14.67 14.41 -7.34
CA PHE A 447 -16.07 14.55 -6.97
C PHE A 447 -16.63 13.21 -6.51
N ASN A 448 -17.12 13.14 -5.28
CA ASN A 448 -17.79 11.95 -4.76
C ASN A 448 -19.31 12.04 -5.01
N PHE A 449 -19.86 11.13 -5.81
CA PHE A 449 -21.30 11.01 -6.04
C PHE A 449 -21.87 9.84 -5.23
N ALA A 450 -22.74 10.17 -4.28
CA ALA A 450 -23.53 9.23 -3.49
C ALA A 450 -25.01 9.63 -3.54
N LEU A 451 -25.91 8.67 -3.39
CA LEU A 451 -27.37 8.86 -3.43
C LEU A 451 -27.99 8.85 -2.04
#